data_AF-A0A9P5NCG9-F1
#
_entry.id   AF-A0A9P5NCG9-F1
#
_cell.length_a   1.000
_cell.length_b   1.000
_cell.length_c   1.000
_cell.angle_alpha   90.00
_cell.angle_beta   90.00
_cell.angle_gamma   90.00
#
_symmetry.space_group_name_H-M   'P 1'
#
loop_
_entity.id
_entity.type
_entity.pdbx_description
1 polymer ?
#
loop_
_entity_poly.entity_id
_entity_poly.type
_entity_poly.pdbx_seq_one_letter_code
_entity_poly.pdbx_strand_id
1 'polypeptide(L)'
;MAPTTLDKIRATALPALTKTAQYSAPFITTFLLIHLSSPAIANLGGSSLSSSTMLLGREYYQTALSEPFLVLGPIAVHAFSGILKRLLSPPGRPPRRFTHLLSLTGYAAFLFFLPVHYLTHRAYPTINTLAIDNVGPAELDYEFVKTGLRSWPVRSWFLYGGLVLSVTLHLVDGMTIIWNTWLKDSFSIFSKRLQTWRRETRPRRMLLALGCIALPTMTGLYAIAKEPMMTFSSMAQRYHAVFLHSLIYRL
;
A
#
# COMPACT_ATOMS: atom_id res chain seq x y z
N MET A 1 11.45 10.80 -42.31
CA MET A 1 11.27 12.04 -41.53
C MET A 1 12.24 12.04 -40.37
N ALA A 2 12.84 13.18 -40.04
CA ALA A 2 13.71 13.31 -38.86
C ALA A 2 12.86 13.20 -37.56
N PRO A 3 13.41 12.62 -36.47
CA PRO A 3 12.69 12.51 -35.20
C PRO A 3 12.40 13.89 -34.61
N THR A 4 11.18 14.08 -34.11
CA THR A 4 10.76 15.34 -33.47
C THR A 4 11.45 15.53 -32.11
N THR A 5 11.42 16.75 -31.57
CA THR A 5 11.89 17.03 -30.20
C THR A 5 11.17 16.13 -29.18
N LEU A 6 9.88 15.90 -29.36
CA LEU A 6 9.09 15.04 -28.48
C LEU A 6 9.53 13.57 -28.57
N ASP A 7 9.92 13.09 -29.75
CA ASP A 7 10.43 11.73 -29.93
C ASP A 7 11.76 11.53 -29.20
N LYS A 8 12.64 12.54 -29.22
CA LYS A 8 13.90 12.54 -28.45
C LYS A 8 13.62 12.51 -26.95
N ILE A 9 12.70 13.35 -26.46
CA ILE A 9 12.28 13.35 -25.04
C ILE A 9 11.74 11.98 -24.64
N ARG A 10 10.85 11.38 -25.44
CA ARG A 10 10.27 10.06 -25.19
C ARG A 10 11.34 8.97 -25.13
N ALA A 11 12.29 8.98 -26.06
CA ALA A 11 13.36 7.99 -26.14
C ALA A 11 14.23 7.96 -24.88
N THR A 12 14.47 9.12 -24.25
CA THR A 12 15.24 9.22 -23.00
C THR A 12 14.37 9.01 -21.77
N ALA A 13 13.19 9.64 -21.71
CA ALA A 13 12.35 9.66 -20.52
C ALA A 13 11.69 8.32 -20.24
N LEU A 14 11.16 7.61 -21.25
CA LEU A 14 10.40 6.37 -21.02
C LEU A 14 11.26 5.25 -20.39
N PRO A 15 12.51 5.00 -20.82
CA PRO A 15 13.39 4.07 -20.13
C PRO A 15 13.72 4.51 -18.71
N ALA A 16 14.03 5.80 -18.50
CA ALA A 16 14.36 6.35 -17.18
C ALA A 16 13.20 6.17 -16.20
N LEU A 17 11.99 6.60 -16.57
CA LEU A 17 10.79 6.43 -15.75
C LEU A 17 10.47 4.96 -15.48
N THR A 18 10.75 4.07 -16.43
CA THR A 18 10.56 2.63 -16.23
C THR A 18 11.50 2.08 -15.17
N LYS A 19 12.79 2.43 -15.27
CA LYS A 19 13.79 2.06 -14.27
C LYS A 19 13.45 2.65 -12.90
N THR A 20 13.09 3.94 -12.83
CA THR A 20 12.70 4.59 -11.57
C THR A 20 11.55 3.87 -10.89
N ALA A 21 10.47 3.56 -11.63
CA ALA A 21 9.33 2.82 -11.06
C ALA A 21 9.71 1.40 -10.58
N GLN A 22 10.64 0.75 -11.28
CA GLN A 22 11.10 -0.59 -10.92
C GLN A 22 12.06 -0.58 -9.72
N TYR A 23 12.94 0.42 -9.61
CA TYR A 23 13.88 0.55 -8.48
C TYR A 23 13.21 1.01 -7.19
N SER A 24 12.10 1.75 -7.27
CA SER A 24 11.32 2.10 -6.08
C SER A 24 10.45 0.96 -5.56
N ALA A 25 10.10 -0.02 -6.40
CA ALA A 25 9.20 -1.11 -6.04
C ALA A 25 9.71 -2.01 -4.89
N PRO A 26 11.01 -2.36 -4.77
CA PRO A 26 11.53 -3.07 -3.61
C PRO A 26 11.28 -2.36 -2.27
N PHE A 27 11.48 -1.04 -2.21
CA PHE A 27 11.20 -0.26 -0.98
C PHE A 27 9.73 -0.36 -0.59
N ILE A 28 8.82 -0.17 -1.55
CA ILE A 28 7.38 -0.30 -1.34
C ILE A 28 7.02 -1.73 -0.89
N THR A 29 7.64 -2.74 -1.50
CA THR A 29 7.40 -4.16 -1.16
C THR A 29 7.86 -4.47 0.26
N THR A 30 9.03 -4.00 0.67
CA THR A 30 9.55 -4.15 2.03
C THR A 30 8.65 -3.43 3.04
N PHE A 31 8.23 -2.21 2.74
CA PHE A 31 7.26 -1.48 3.55
C PHE A 31 5.95 -2.28 3.71
N LEU A 32 5.37 -2.77 2.60
CA LEU A 32 4.14 -3.56 2.64
C LEU A 32 4.31 -4.85 3.47
N LEU A 33 5.45 -5.53 3.34
CA LEU A 33 5.73 -6.75 4.12
C LEU A 33 5.69 -6.47 5.62
N ILE A 34 6.41 -5.42 6.06
CA ILE A 34 6.47 -5.04 7.47
C ILE A 34 5.11 -4.53 7.93
N HIS A 35 4.47 -3.65 7.15
CA HIS A 35 3.20 -3.02 7.51
C HIS A 35 2.05 -4.02 7.61
N LEU A 36 1.93 -4.95 6.65
CA LEU A 36 0.87 -5.97 6.63
C LEU A 36 1.11 -7.11 7.63
N SER A 37 2.32 -7.23 8.20
CA SER A 37 2.62 -8.22 9.25
C SER A 37 1.82 -7.96 10.54
N SER A 38 1.66 -6.68 10.92
CA SER A 38 0.94 -6.30 12.14
C SER A 38 -0.53 -6.75 12.11
N PRO A 39 -1.36 -6.37 11.11
CA PRO A 39 -2.74 -6.85 11.08
C PRO A 39 -2.82 -8.36 10.83
N ALA A 40 -1.86 -8.97 10.13
CA ALA A 40 -1.88 -10.41 9.88
C ALA A 40 -1.61 -11.25 11.15
N ILE A 41 -0.70 -10.82 12.03
CA ILE A 41 -0.36 -11.59 13.24
C ILE A 41 -1.48 -11.54 14.30
N ALA A 42 -2.47 -10.66 14.13
CA ALA A 42 -3.65 -10.61 14.98
C ALA A 42 -4.46 -11.93 14.99
N ASN A 43 -4.33 -12.76 13.95
CA ASN A 43 -4.91 -14.11 13.96
C ASN A 43 -4.35 -15.02 15.08
N LEU A 44 -3.17 -14.68 15.63
CA LEU A 44 -2.50 -15.48 16.67
C LEU A 44 -2.60 -14.83 18.06
N GLY A 45 -2.54 -13.50 18.14
CA GLY A 45 -2.44 -12.78 19.41
C GLY A 45 -3.27 -11.51 19.50
N GLY A 46 -4.25 -11.34 18.60
CA GLY A 46 -5.22 -10.26 18.69
C GLY A 46 -4.64 -8.85 18.52
N SER A 47 -5.37 -7.83 19.02
CA SER A 47 -4.91 -6.43 18.98
C SER A 47 -3.61 -6.21 19.76
N SER A 48 -3.37 -6.96 20.82
CA SER A 48 -2.17 -6.84 21.65
C SER A 48 -0.91 -7.17 20.85
N LEU A 49 -0.84 -8.38 20.27
CA LEU A 49 0.32 -8.78 19.45
C LEU A 49 0.47 -7.93 18.18
N SER A 50 -0.66 -7.55 17.58
CA SER A 50 -0.70 -6.63 16.44
C SER A 50 -0.09 -5.26 16.79
N SER A 51 -0.41 -4.71 17.96
CA SER A 51 0.14 -3.45 18.45
C SER A 51 1.63 -3.55 18.75
N SER A 52 2.07 -4.61 19.43
CA SER A 52 3.51 -4.87 19.66
C SER A 52 4.30 -5.01 18.36
N THR A 53 3.73 -5.68 17.36
CA THR A 53 4.37 -5.85 16.05
C THR A 53 4.44 -4.54 15.27
N MET A 54 3.41 -3.69 15.40
CA MET A 54 3.40 -2.36 14.79
C MET A 54 4.51 -1.45 15.35
N LEU A 55 4.88 -1.61 16.63
CA LEU A 55 6.01 -0.87 17.22
C LEU A 55 7.33 -1.14 16.47
N LEU A 56 7.54 -2.37 15.99
CA LEU A 56 8.71 -2.68 15.15
C LEU A 56 8.65 -1.93 13.82
N GLY A 57 7.46 -1.84 13.22
CA GLY A 57 7.25 -1.05 12.00
C GLY A 57 7.59 0.43 12.18
N ARG A 58 7.31 1.00 13.36
CA ARG A 58 7.67 2.39 13.68
C ARG A 58 9.17 2.62 13.60
N GLU A 59 9.93 1.72 14.20
CA GLU A 59 11.39 1.80 14.22
C GLU A 59 11.96 1.65 12.81
N TYR A 60 11.44 0.70 12.02
CA TYR A 60 11.98 0.43 10.70
C TYR A 60 11.68 1.53 9.67
N TYR A 61 10.48 2.12 9.66
CA TYR A 61 10.08 3.00 8.56
C TYR A 61 9.30 4.27 8.94
N GLN A 62 9.00 4.53 10.22
CA GLN A 62 8.24 5.72 10.64
C GLN A 62 9.09 6.78 11.36
N THR A 63 10.40 6.80 11.14
CA THR A 63 11.28 7.84 11.70
C THR A 63 11.24 9.11 10.82
N ALA A 64 11.74 10.22 11.36
CA ALA A 64 11.80 11.50 10.63
C ALA A 64 12.57 11.41 9.29
N LEU A 65 13.48 10.44 9.16
CA LEU A 65 14.23 10.20 7.93
C LEU A 65 13.68 9.01 7.13
N SER A 66 13.37 7.88 7.79
CA SER A 66 12.96 6.68 7.05
C SER A 66 11.59 6.83 6.40
N GLU A 67 10.66 7.56 7.01
CA GLU A 67 9.33 7.73 6.40
C GLU A 67 9.37 8.54 5.10
N PRO A 68 9.99 9.74 5.03
CA PRO A 68 10.08 10.47 3.77
C PRO A 68 10.88 9.74 2.71
N PHE A 69 12.01 9.11 3.06
CA PHE A 69 12.95 8.58 2.06
C PHE A 69 12.73 7.11 1.69
N LEU A 70 12.19 6.28 2.58
CA LEU A 70 12.01 4.85 2.36
C LEU A 70 10.55 4.45 2.12
N VAL A 71 9.59 5.32 2.46
CA VAL A 71 8.15 5.06 2.26
C VAL A 71 7.54 6.05 1.28
N LEU A 72 7.41 7.32 1.67
CA LEU A 72 6.68 8.33 0.89
C LEU A 72 7.38 8.64 -0.42
N GLY A 73 8.70 8.83 -0.40
CA GLY A 73 9.53 9.06 -1.57
C GLY A 73 9.38 7.94 -2.60
N PRO A 74 9.65 6.67 -2.26
CA PRO A 74 9.48 5.54 -3.16
C PRO A 74 8.06 5.42 -3.73
N ILE A 75 7.02 5.58 -2.89
CA ILE A 75 5.62 5.57 -3.34
C ILE A 75 5.37 6.68 -4.36
N ALA A 76 5.78 7.92 -4.05
CA ALA A 76 5.59 9.08 -4.90
C ALA A 76 6.30 8.89 -6.24
N VAL A 77 7.60 8.58 -6.24
CA VAL A 77 8.36 8.40 -7.49
C VAL A 77 7.82 7.22 -8.30
N HIS A 78 7.34 6.16 -7.67
CA HIS A 78 6.69 5.03 -8.34
C HIS A 78 5.40 5.48 -9.06
N ALA A 79 4.50 6.13 -8.33
CA ALA A 79 3.21 6.57 -8.86
C ALA A 79 3.38 7.62 -9.97
N PHE A 80 4.20 8.65 -9.74
CA PHE A 80 4.45 9.70 -10.72
C PHE A 80 5.17 9.15 -11.96
N SER A 81 6.10 8.21 -11.82
CA SER A 81 6.71 7.54 -12.97
C SER A 81 5.67 6.80 -13.82
N GLY A 82 4.71 6.11 -13.18
CA GLY A 82 3.61 5.46 -13.87
C GLY A 82 2.71 6.43 -14.63
N ILE A 83 2.35 7.56 -14.00
CA ILE A 83 1.53 8.61 -14.61
C ILE A 83 2.27 9.26 -15.79
N LEU A 84 3.53 9.68 -15.61
CA LEU A 84 4.33 10.30 -16.65
C LEU A 84 4.55 9.36 -17.84
N LYS A 85 4.78 8.07 -17.60
CA LYS A 85 4.87 7.08 -18.69
C LYS A 85 3.60 7.01 -19.52
N ARG A 86 2.43 7.11 -18.88
CA ARG A 86 1.14 7.16 -19.58
C ARG A 86 1.04 8.41 -20.46
N LEU A 87 1.37 9.58 -19.91
CA LEU A 87 1.33 10.87 -20.62
C LEU A 87 2.31 10.93 -21.79
N LEU A 88 3.48 10.31 -21.66
CA LEU A 88 4.53 10.32 -22.68
C LEU A 88 4.42 9.18 -23.70
N SER A 89 3.46 8.27 -23.55
CA SER A 89 3.31 7.12 -24.46
C SER A 89 3.04 7.58 -25.90
N PRO A 90 3.79 7.08 -26.90
CA PRO A 90 3.59 7.49 -28.29
C PRO A 90 2.31 6.88 -28.89
N PRO A 91 1.71 7.49 -29.92
CA PRO A 91 0.46 7.01 -30.53
C PRO A 91 0.50 5.54 -30.97
N GLY A 92 1.63 5.08 -31.52
CA GLY A 92 1.82 3.71 -31.96
C GLY A 92 2.10 2.69 -30.85
N ARG A 93 2.28 3.12 -29.59
CA ARG A 93 2.48 2.25 -28.42
C ARG A 93 1.69 2.80 -27.24
N PRO A 94 0.36 2.69 -27.28
CA PRO A 94 -0.48 3.27 -26.24
C PRO A 94 -0.19 2.64 -24.87
N PRO A 95 -0.41 3.39 -23.78
CA PRO A 95 -0.21 2.88 -22.44
C PRO A 95 -1.22 1.79 -22.12
N ARG A 96 -0.92 0.97 -21.10
CA ARG A 96 -1.84 -0.04 -20.58
C ARG A 96 -3.22 0.59 -20.29
N ARG A 97 -4.30 -0.08 -20.70
CA ARG A 97 -5.68 0.38 -20.48
C ARG A 97 -5.95 0.59 -18.98
N PHE A 98 -6.77 1.58 -18.64
CA PHE A 98 -7.17 1.83 -17.24
C PHE A 98 -7.91 0.64 -16.61
N THR A 99 -8.65 -0.13 -17.42
CA THR A 99 -9.38 -1.33 -16.99
C THR A 99 -8.47 -2.53 -16.71
N HIS A 100 -7.19 -2.48 -17.09
CA HIS A 100 -6.26 -3.54 -16.74
C HIS A 100 -6.03 -3.53 -15.23
N LEU A 101 -6.07 -4.70 -14.59
CA LEU A 101 -5.99 -4.83 -13.13
C LEU A 101 -4.85 -4.03 -12.50
N LEU A 102 -3.60 -4.22 -12.97
CA LEU A 102 -2.45 -3.44 -12.53
C LEU A 102 -2.65 -1.90 -12.60
N SER A 103 -3.34 -1.38 -13.61
CA SER A 103 -3.64 0.06 -13.68
C SER A 103 -4.76 0.44 -12.73
N LEU A 104 -5.88 -0.31 -12.73
CA LEU A 104 -7.03 -0.07 -11.87
C LEU A 104 -6.62 -0.06 -10.39
N THR A 105 -5.90 -1.07 -9.93
CA THR A 105 -5.47 -1.19 -8.53
C THR A 105 -4.43 -0.15 -8.15
N GLY A 106 -3.56 0.25 -9.08
CA GLY A 106 -2.59 1.31 -8.87
C GLY A 106 -3.24 2.67 -8.64
N TYR A 107 -4.21 3.03 -9.50
CA TYR A 107 -4.97 4.26 -9.36
C TYR A 107 -5.90 4.23 -8.15
N ALA A 108 -6.60 3.12 -7.90
CA ALA A 108 -7.47 2.98 -6.74
C ALA A 108 -6.67 3.13 -5.42
N ALA A 109 -5.51 2.48 -5.32
CA ALA A 109 -4.63 2.65 -4.18
C ALA A 109 -4.14 4.10 -4.08
N PHE A 110 -3.52 4.65 -5.13
CA PHE A 110 -2.84 5.94 -5.07
C PHE A 110 -3.79 7.15 -4.90
N LEU A 111 -4.93 7.15 -5.58
CA LEU A 111 -5.83 8.32 -5.62
C LEU A 111 -6.89 8.29 -4.51
N PHE A 112 -7.17 7.13 -3.93
CA PHE A 112 -8.29 6.98 -3.00
C PHE A 112 -7.89 6.27 -1.71
N PHE A 113 -7.56 4.98 -1.77
CA PHE A 113 -7.39 4.20 -0.54
C PHE A 113 -6.17 4.63 0.30
N LEU A 114 -5.01 4.86 -0.33
CA LEU A 114 -3.79 5.24 0.38
C LEU A 114 -3.89 6.65 0.98
N PRO A 115 -4.33 7.71 0.27
CA PRO A 115 -4.49 9.03 0.87
C PRO A 115 -5.43 9.01 2.08
N VAL A 116 -6.56 8.32 1.99
CA VAL A 116 -7.52 8.22 3.10
C VAL A 116 -6.90 7.49 4.29
N HIS A 117 -6.20 6.39 4.05
CA HIS A 117 -5.50 5.65 5.09
C HIS A 117 -4.39 6.49 5.74
N TYR A 118 -3.51 7.11 4.94
CA TYR A 118 -2.43 7.96 5.42
C TYR A 118 -2.96 9.15 6.24
N LEU A 119 -3.98 9.85 5.73
CA LEU A 119 -4.55 10.98 6.45
C LEU A 119 -5.16 10.54 7.78
N THR A 120 -5.92 9.45 7.81
CA THR A 120 -6.60 8.97 9.03
C THR A 120 -5.62 8.43 10.07
N HIS A 121 -4.56 7.72 9.65
CA HIS A 121 -3.63 7.04 10.56
C HIS A 121 -2.32 7.79 10.83
N ARG A 122 -1.99 8.84 10.05
CA ARG A 122 -0.73 9.58 10.19
C ARG A 122 -0.92 11.09 10.32
N ALA A 123 -1.78 11.72 9.51
CA ALA A 123 -1.90 13.18 9.49
C ALA A 123 -2.92 13.74 10.49
N TYR A 124 -4.17 13.29 10.45
CA TYR A 124 -5.22 13.80 11.34
C TYR A 124 -4.95 13.60 12.84
N PRO A 125 -4.30 12.51 13.29
CA PRO A 125 -3.91 12.37 14.70
C PRO A 125 -3.00 13.48 15.22
N THR A 126 -2.27 14.19 14.35
CA THR A 126 -1.34 15.27 14.76
C THR A 126 -2.03 16.63 14.93
N ILE A 127 -3.34 16.71 14.72
CA ILE A 127 -4.07 17.98 14.79
C ILE A 127 -4.25 18.37 16.26
N ASN A 128 -3.89 19.61 16.57
CA ASN A 128 -3.84 20.16 17.92
C ASN A 128 -5.18 20.72 18.43
N THR A 129 -6.27 20.59 17.66
CA THR A 129 -7.58 21.07 18.09
C THR A 129 -8.26 20.04 18.98
N LEU A 130 -8.96 20.50 20.02
CA LEU A 130 -9.89 19.65 20.77
C LEU A 130 -10.95 19.07 19.82
N ALA A 131 -11.38 17.82 19.95
CA ALA A 131 -11.01 16.83 20.96
C ALA A 131 -9.82 15.91 20.56
N ILE A 132 -9.11 16.16 19.46
CA ILE A 132 -7.98 15.30 19.05
C ILE A 132 -6.78 15.53 19.97
N ASP A 133 -6.49 16.80 20.25
CA ASP A 133 -5.44 17.26 21.16
C ASP A 133 -4.10 16.56 20.90
N ASN A 134 -3.73 16.44 19.62
CA ASN A 134 -2.45 15.87 19.19
C ASN A 134 -2.15 14.47 19.78
N VAL A 135 -3.14 13.57 19.84
CA VAL A 135 -2.94 12.14 20.22
C VAL A 135 -1.77 11.52 19.48
N GLY A 136 -1.48 12.00 18.26
CA GLY A 136 -0.22 11.73 17.61
C GLY A 136 -0.10 10.30 17.10
N PRO A 137 0.65 10.07 16.01
CA PRO A 137 0.85 8.73 15.48
C PRO A 137 1.54 7.75 16.43
N ALA A 138 2.21 8.24 17.48
CA ALA A 138 2.92 7.43 18.47
C ALA A 138 1.97 6.82 19.52
N GLU A 139 0.85 7.48 19.85
CA GLU A 139 -0.15 6.94 20.79
C GLU A 139 -1.22 6.09 20.09
N LEU A 140 -1.21 6.02 18.76
CA LEU A 140 -2.12 5.12 18.04
C LEU A 140 -1.70 3.66 18.25
N ASP A 141 -2.66 2.75 18.28
CA ASP A 141 -2.43 1.31 18.29
C ASP A 141 -3.60 0.60 17.60
N TYR A 142 -3.75 -0.72 17.79
CA TYR A 142 -4.89 -1.41 17.21
C TYR A 142 -6.23 -1.12 17.92
N GLU A 143 -6.27 -0.44 19.07
CA GLU A 143 -7.51 0.12 19.62
C GLU A 143 -8.04 1.27 18.74
N PHE A 144 -7.16 2.07 18.13
CA PHE A 144 -7.56 3.07 17.13
C PHE A 144 -8.25 2.40 15.93
N VAL A 145 -7.66 1.30 15.43
CA VAL A 145 -8.24 0.50 14.34
C VAL A 145 -9.59 -0.10 14.75
N LYS A 146 -9.69 -0.66 15.96
CA LYS A 146 -10.97 -1.18 16.51
C LYS A 146 -12.04 -0.10 16.61
N THR A 147 -11.68 1.11 17.02
CA THR A 147 -12.60 2.25 17.09
C THR A 147 -13.26 2.51 15.73
N GLY A 148 -12.46 2.55 14.66
CA GLY A 148 -12.96 2.71 13.30
C GLY A 148 -13.83 1.54 12.83
N LEU A 149 -13.42 0.30 13.10
CA LEU A 149 -14.16 -0.92 12.72
C LEU A 149 -15.50 -1.05 13.44
N ARG A 150 -15.61 -0.58 14.69
CA ARG A 150 -16.85 -0.62 15.48
C ARG A 150 -17.79 0.53 15.15
N SER A 151 -17.25 1.75 15.02
CA SER A 151 -18.07 2.95 14.82
C SER A 151 -18.55 3.08 13.38
N TRP A 152 -17.74 2.66 12.40
CA TRP A 152 -18.07 2.72 10.98
C TRP A 152 -17.71 1.42 10.25
N PRO A 153 -18.38 0.30 10.56
CA PRO A 153 -17.97 -1.02 10.07
C PRO A 153 -17.90 -1.09 8.55
N VAL A 154 -18.94 -0.65 7.85
CA VAL A 154 -18.99 -0.71 6.38
C VAL A 154 -17.86 0.09 5.75
N ARG A 155 -17.61 1.31 6.23
CA ARG A 155 -16.57 2.20 5.68
C ARG A 155 -15.18 1.67 5.96
N SER A 156 -14.93 1.26 7.19
CA SER A 156 -13.64 0.71 7.60
C SER A 156 -13.33 -0.59 6.85
N TRP A 157 -14.30 -1.49 6.69
CA TRP A 157 -14.13 -2.69 5.88
C TRP A 157 -13.87 -2.39 4.40
N PHE A 158 -14.59 -1.42 3.83
CA PHE A 158 -14.36 -0.99 2.45
C PHE A 158 -12.97 -0.36 2.27
N LEU A 159 -12.55 0.52 3.17
CA LEU A 159 -11.27 1.23 3.08
C LEU A 159 -10.09 0.28 3.31
N TYR A 160 -10.10 -0.52 4.38
CA TYR A 160 -9.04 -1.49 4.64
C TYR A 160 -9.02 -2.60 3.59
N GLY A 161 -10.18 -3.20 3.30
CA GLY A 161 -10.28 -4.26 2.29
C GLY A 161 -9.91 -3.79 0.90
N GLY A 162 -10.40 -2.62 0.49
CA GLY A 162 -10.07 -2.01 -0.78
C GLY A 162 -8.58 -1.69 -0.91
N LEU A 163 -7.94 -1.17 0.16
CA LEU A 163 -6.50 -0.93 0.18
C LEU A 163 -5.72 -2.24 0.06
N VAL A 164 -5.98 -3.20 0.95
CA VAL A 164 -5.28 -4.50 1.02
C VAL A 164 -5.39 -5.26 -0.31
N LEU A 165 -6.59 -5.34 -0.87
CA LEU A 165 -6.81 -5.99 -2.17
C LEU A 165 -6.10 -5.24 -3.30
N SER A 166 -6.19 -3.90 -3.32
CA SER A 166 -5.53 -3.10 -4.36
C SER A 166 -4.01 -3.30 -4.33
N VAL A 167 -3.37 -3.15 -3.17
CA VAL A 167 -1.91 -3.29 -3.06
C VAL A 167 -1.46 -4.73 -3.31
N THR A 168 -2.19 -5.74 -2.84
CA THR A 168 -1.84 -7.16 -3.07
C THR A 168 -1.91 -7.50 -4.56
N LEU A 169 -3.00 -7.15 -5.23
CA LEU A 169 -3.18 -7.43 -6.65
C LEU A 169 -2.20 -6.62 -7.52
N HIS A 170 -1.93 -5.36 -7.15
CA HIS A 170 -0.92 -4.52 -7.81
C HIS A 170 0.47 -5.12 -7.69
N LEU A 171 0.83 -5.58 -6.48
CA LEU A 171 2.12 -6.20 -6.17
C LEU A 171 2.37 -7.43 -7.04
N VAL A 172 1.39 -8.33 -7.18
CA VAL A 172 1.56 -9.60 -7.92
C VAL A 172 1.75 -9.39 -9.42
N ASP A 173 0.91 -8.53 -10.02
CA ASP A 173 1.04 -8.19 -11.43
C ASP A 173 2.35 -7.41 -11.67
N GLY A 174 2.72 -6.49 -10.78
CA GLY A 174 3.96 -5.73 -10.82
C GLY A 174 5.21 -6.61 -10.68
N MET A 175 5.20 -7.55 -9.74
CA MET A 175 6.27 -8.52 -9.50
C MET A 175 6.50 -9.40 -10.73
N THR A 176 5.43 -9.78 -11.45
CA THR A 176 5.57 -10.52 -12.72
C THR A 176 6.38 -9.72 -13.75
N ILE A 177 6.19 -8.39 -13.81
CA ILE A 177 6.95 -7.52 -14.72
C ILE A 177 8.42 -7.46 -14.28
N ILE A 178 8.68 -7.21 -13.00
CA ILE A 178 10.05 -7.12 -12.46
C ILE A 178 10.79 -8.44 -12.65
N TRP A 179 10.14 -9.57 -12.34
CA TRP A 179 10.68 -10.92 -12.52
C TRP A 179 11.13 -11.16 -13.96
N ASN A 180 10.24 -10.91 -14.91
CA ASN A 180 10.50 -11.17 -16.32
C ASN A 180 11.49 -10.18 -16.96
N THR A 181 11.72 -9.02 -16.34
CA THR A 181 12.62 -7.97 -16.85
C THR A 181 14.04 -8.08 -16.28
N TRP A 182 14.19 -8.37 -14.98
CA TRP A 182 15.49 -8.28 -14.29
C TRP A 182 15.85 -9.55 -13.53
N LEU A 183 14.93 -10.10 -12.75
CA LEU A 183 15.30 -11.14 -11.77
C LEU A 183 15.56 -12.49 -12.43
N LYS A 184 14.80 -12.87 -13.47
CA LYS A 184 14.97 -14.19 -14.11
C LYS A 184 16.41 -14.42 -14.58
N ASP A 185 17.05 -13.40 -15.14
CA ASP A 185 18.36 -13.54 -15.76
C ASP A 185 19.43 -13.55 -14.66
N SER A 186 19.31 -12.65 -13.66
CA SER A 186 20.19 -12.62 -12.48
C SER A 186 20.17 -13.93 -11.68
N PHE A 187 19.01 -14.57 -11.53
CA PHE A 187 18.89 -15.84 -10.82
C PHE A 187 19.17 -17.07 -11.69
N SER A 188 19.09 -16.96 -13.03
CA SER A 188 19.45 -18.06 -13.93
C SER A 188 20.92 -18.47 -13.85
N ILE A 189 21.78 -17.53 -13.42
CA ILE A 189 23.20 -17.76 -13.14
C ILE A 189 23.37 -18.83 -12.03
N PHE A 190 22.44 -18.86 -11.06
CA PHE A 190 22.44 -19.82 -9.95
C PHE A 190 21.59 -21.08 -10.22
N SER A 191 20.67 -21.01 -11.19
CA SER A 191 19.79 -22.14 -11.53
C SER A 191 19.38 -22.09 -13.00
N LYS A 192 19.85 -23.08 -13.79
CA LYS A 192 19.51 -23.23 -15.22
C LYS A 192 18.02 -23.51 -15.50
N ARG A 193 17.15 -23.54 -14.47
CA ARG A 193 15.76 -24.01 -14.56
C ARG A 193 14.71 -23.00 -14.09
N LEU A 194 15.05 -21.72 -13.95
CA LEU A 194 14.04 -20.72 -13.59
C LEU A 194 13.23 -20.28 -14.81
N GLN A 195 12.00 -20.78 -14.89
CA GLN A 195 11.08 -20.54 -16.00
C GLN A 195 10.54 -19.11 -15.97
N THR A 196 10.40 -18.49 -17.15
CA THR A 196 9.69 -17.22 -17.31
C THR A 196 8.30 -17.35 -16.71
N TRP A 197 7.85 -16.35 -15.94
CA TRP A 197 6.51 -16.38 -15.39
C TRP A 197 5.50 -16.18 -16.51
N ARG A 198 4.96 -17.32 -16.97
CA ARG A 198 3.97 -17.36 -18.05
C ARG A 198 2.66 -16.72 -17.64
N ARG A 199 1.91 -16.28 -18.64
CA ARG A 199 0.57 -15.72 -18.47
C ARG A 199 -0.42 -16.75 -17.91
N GLU A 200 -0.27 -18.02 -18.29
CA GLU A 200 -1.11 -19.14 -17.84
C GLU A 200 -1.07 -19.37 -16.33
N THR A 201 0.06 -19.08 -15.66
CA THR A 201 0.18 -19.24 -14.21
C THR A 201 -0.30 -18.02 -13.42
N ARG A 202 -0.79 -16.97 -14.11
CA ARG A 202 -1.34 -15.76 -13.47
C ARG A 202 -2.47 -16.04 -12.46
N PRO A 203 -3.54 -16.80 -12.77
CA PRO A 203 -4.62 -17.05 -11.80
C PRO A 203 -4.10 -17.75 -10.55
N ARG A 204 -3.19 -18.73 -10.69
CA ARG A 204 -2.56 -19.41 -9.55
C ARG A 204 -1.75 -18.44 -8.69
N ARG A 205 -0.94 -17.56 -9.29
CA ARG A 205 -0.17 -16.54 -8.54
C ARG A 205 -1.08 -15.55 -7.81
N MET A 206 -2.14 -15.10 -8.47
CA MET A 206 -3.13 -14.21 -7.85
C MET A 206 -3.80 -14.91 -6.66
N LEU A 207 -4.25 -16.15 -6.82
CA LEU A 207 -4.86 -16.92 -5.75
C LEU A 207 -3.91 -17.11 -4.58
N LEU A 208 -2.64 -17.45 -4.85
CA LEU A 208 -1.62 -17.58 -3.82
C LEU A 208 -1.41 -16.26 -3.06
N ALA A 209 -1.28 -15.14 -3.75
CA ALA A 209 -1.10 -13.86 -3.07
C ALA A 209 -2.34 -13.42 -2.29
N LEU A 210 -3.54 -13.66 -2.83
CA LEU A 210 -4.76 -13.43 -2.07
C LEU A 210 -4.82 -14.32 -0.83
N GLY A 211 -4.43 -15.59 -0.93
CA GLY A 211 -4.44 -16.53 0.19
C GLY A 211 -3.31 -16.32 1.21
N CYS A 212 -2.15 -15.82 0.79
CA CYS A 212 -0.98 -15.66 1.66
C CYS A 212 -0.77 -14.24 2.18
N ILE A 213 -1.37 -13.23 1.54
CA ILE A 213 -1.22 -11.82 1.94
C ILE A 213 -2.57 -11.24 2.34
N ALA A 214 -3.51 -11.15 1.40
CA ALA A 214 -4.77 -10.47 1.66
C ALA A 214 -5.61 -11.21 2.72
N LEU A 215 -5.74 -12.53 2.62
CA LEU A 215 -6.56 -13.32 3.52
C LEU A 215 -6.07 -13.23 4.99
N PRO A 216 -4.79 -13.49 5.33
CA PRO A 216 -4.31 -13.35 6.71
C PRO A 216 -4.49 -11.93 7.25
N THR A 217 -4.21 -10.90 6.45
CA THR A 217 -4.45 -9.51 6.87
C THR A 217 -5.94 -9.26 7.16
N MET A 218 -6.84 -9.69 6.28
CA MET A 218 -8.28 -9.45 6.43
C MET A 218 -8.89 -10.27 7.56
N THR A 219 -8.48 -11.52 7.76
CA THR A 219 -8.94 -12.33 8.89
C THR A 219 -8.37 -11.82 10.21
N GLY A 220 -7.17 -11.25 10.21
CA GLY A 220 -6.60 -10.60 11.38
C GLY A 220 -7.36 -9.33 11.78
N LEU A 221 -7.71 -8.48 10.80
CA LEU A 221 -8.62 -7.34 11.04
C LEU A 221 -9.99 -7.80 11.54
N TYR A 222 -10.49 -8.94 11.04
CA TYR A 222 -11.73 -9.52 11.53
C TYR A 222 -11.61 -9.96 12.99
N ALA A 223 -10.52 -10.63 13.38
CA ALA A 223 -10.25 -11.01 14.76
C ALA A 223 -10.23 -9.78 15.67
N ILE A 224 -9.49 -8.74 15.27
CA ILE A 224 -9.43 -7.44 15.96
C ILE A 224 -10.84 -6.83 16.12
N ALA A 225 -11.67 -6.86 15.08
CA ALA A 225 -13.03 -6.30 15.14
C ALA A 225 -13.93 -6.99 16.18
N LYS A 226 -13.64 -8.25 16.54
CA LYS A 226 -14.43 -9.03 17.50
C LYS A 226 -14.00 -8.85 18.95
N GLU A 227 -12.81 -8.33 19.20
CA GLU A 227 -12.32 -8.08 20.55
C GLU A 227 -13.04 -6.91 21.22
N PRO A 228 -13.20 -6.93 22.56
CA PRO A 228 -13.64 -5.76 23.32
C PRO A 228 -12.71 -4.56 23.11
N MET A 229 -13.27 -3.35 23.28
CA MET A 229 -12.47 -2.13 23.34
C MET A 229 -11.71 -2.12 24.68
N MET A 230 -10.40 -1.97 24.61
CA MET A 230 -9.51 -1.91 25.77
C MET A 230 -8.85 -0.53 25.85
N THR A 231 -9.62 0.53 25.59
CA THR A 231 -9.17 1.92 25.65
C THR A 231 -10.05 2.73 26.58
N PHE A 232 -9.47 3.74 27.23
CA PHE A 232 -10.23 4.66 28.07
C PHE A 232 -11.25 5.44 27.25
N SER A 233 -12.38 5.79 27.85
CA SER A 233 -13.43 6.56 27.18
C SER A 233 -12.94 7.90 26.63
N SER A 234 -12.06 8.59 27.35
CA SER A 234 -11.41 9.83 26.91
C SER A 234 -10.58 9.61 25.64
N MET A 235 -9.79 8.53 25.58
CA MET A 235 -9.01 8.20 24.40
C MET A 235 -9.89 7.80 23.21
N ALA A 236 -10.95 7.01 23.45
CA ALA A 236 -11.93 6.65 22.42
C ALA A 236 -12.58 7.90 21.79
N GLN A 237 -12.86 8.94 22.59
CA GLN A 237 -13.38 10.22 22.09
C GLN A 237 -12.37 10.94 21.19
N ARG A 238 -11.09 10.96 21.55
CA ARG A 238 -10.01 11.51 20.72
C ARG A 238 -9.92 10.76 19.39
N TYR A 239 -9.93 9.42 19.43
CA TYR A 239 -9.93 8.56 18.24
C TYR A 239 -11.13 8.84 17.34
N HIS A 240 -12.33 8.92 17.92
CA HIS A 240 -13.54 9.25 17.17
C HIS A 240 -13.44 10.62 16.48
N ALA A 241 -12.89 11.63 17.17
CA ALA A 241 -12.67 12.97 16.60
C ALA A 241 -11.69 12.95 15.41
N VAL A 242 -10.64 12.12 15.45
CA VAL A 242 -9.71 11.90 14.33
C VAL A 242 -10.44 11.32 13.12
N PHE A 243 -11.26 10.28 13.30
CA PHE A 243 -12.03 9.71 12.18
C PHE A 243 -12.97 10.75 11.58
N LEU A 244 -13.66 11.52 12.42
CA LEU A 244 -14.52 12.61 11.98
C LEU A 244 -13.77 13.78 11.31
N HIS A 245 -12.44 13.78 11.17
CA HIS A 245 -11.78 14.73 10.28
C HIS A 245 -11.85 14.33 8.80
N SER A 246 -12.00 13.04 8.52
CA SER A 246 -12.20 12.56 7.16
C SER A 246 -13.63 12.75 6.71
N LEU A 247 -13.84 13.38 5.55
CA LEU A 247 -15.15 13.50 4.93
C LEU A 247 -15.83 12.13 4.76
N ILE A 248 -15.05 11.08 4.45
CA ILE A 248 -15.59 9.73 4.22
C ILE A 248 -16.27 9.18 5.48
N TYR A 249 -15.72 9.46 6.66
CA TYR A 249 -16.29 8.98 7.93
C TYR A 249 -17.44 9.85 8.45
N ARG A 250 -17.60 11.08 7.93
CA ARG A 250 -18.74 11.98 8.25
C ARG A 250 -20.02 11.68 7.49
N LEU A 251 -19.91 11.02 6.33
CA LEU A 251 -21.07 10.68 5.49
C LEU A 251 -21.97 9.63 6.15
#